data_AF-A0A9P8BCH6-F1
#
_entry.id   AF-A0A9P8BCH6-F1
#
_cell.length_a   1.000
_cell.length_b   1.000
_cell.length_c   1.000
_cell.angle_alpha   90.00
_cell.angle_beta   90.00
_cell.angle_gamma   90.00
#
_symmetry.space_group_name_H-M   'P 1'
#
loop_
_entity.id
_entity.type
_entity.pdbx_description
1 polymer ?
#
loop_
_entity_poly.entity_id
_entity_poly.type
_entity_poly.pdbx_seq_one_letter_code
_entity_poly.pdbx_strand_id
1 'polypeptide(L)'
;MFDIPRPVVGENGENDDTFDGVLLMELGDKTKDIRALFRMIYDGPPQDVPFDLIESVLRVSSKYEIEQYQAWAISCLKKYILPQATL
;
A
#
# COMPACT_ATOMS: atom_id res chain seq x y z
N MET A 1 -11.71 27.79 35.30
CA MET A 1 -11.35 28.05 33.89
C MET A 1 -11.00 26.71 33.29
N PHE A 2 -11.79 26.20 32.34
CA PHE A 2 -11.47 24.94 31.67
C PHE A 2 -10.41 25.23 30.62
N ASP A 3 -9.23 24.64 30.78
CA ASP A 3 -8.20 24.69 29.77
C ASP A 3 -8.62 23.74 28.64
N ILE A 4 -9.05 24.32 27.52
CA ILE A 4 -9.36 23.55 26.32
C ILE A 4 -8.00 23.17 25.72
N PRO A 5 -7.62 21.89 25.65
CA PRO A 5 -6.39 21.50 24.97
C PRO A 5 -6.49 21.98 23.52
N ARG A 6 -5.62 22.93 23.16
CA ARG A 6 -5.49 23.38 21.78
C ARG A 6 -4.97 22.19 20.96
N PRO A 7 -5.47 21.97 19.73
CA PRO A 7 -4.85 20.98 18.85
C PRO A 7 -3.37 21.30 18.79
N VAL A 8 -2.53 20.31 19.11
CA VAL A 8 -1.08 20.41 19.00
C VAL A 8 -0.79 20.52 17.51
N VAL A 9 -0.74 21.75 16.99
CA VAL A 9 -0.02 22.03 15.75
C VAL A 9 1.42 21.68 16.11
N GLY A 10 1.91 20.58 15.54
CA GLY A 10 3.11 19.85 15.95
C GLY A 10 4.18 20.77 16.53
N GLU A 11 4.55 20.52 17.78
CA GLU A 11 5.76 21.08 18.36
C GLU A 11 6.93 20.61 17.50
N ASN A 12 7.37 21.48 16.60
CA ASN A 12 8.65 21.52 15.89
C ASN A 12 9.55 20.28 16.11
N GLY A 13 9.28 19.21 15.38
CA GLY A 13 10.34 18.40 14.81
C GLY A 13 10.74 19.08 13.51
N GLU A 14 11.98 19.58 13.42
CA GLU A 14 12.57 19.99 12.14
C GLU A 14 12.39 18.83 11.14
N ASN A 15 11.67 19.04 10.03
CA ASN A 15 11.45 18.12 8.88
C ASN A 15 10.07 17.44 8.72
N ASP A 16 8.96 18.02 9.20
CA ASP A 16 7.65 17.59 8.69
C ASP A 16 7.34 18.33 7.38
N ASP A 17 7.73 17.72 6.25
CA ASP A 17 7.44 18.25 4.92
C ASP A 17 5.92 18.32 4.70
N THR A 18 5.46 19.44 4.15
CA THR A 18 4.04 19.66 3.83
C THR A 18 3.87 20.05 2.37
N PHE A 19 2.79 19.58 1.75
CA PHE A 19 2.37 19.98 0.41
C PHE A 19 0.95 20.55 0.48
N ASP A 20 0.78 21.81 0.07
CA ASP A 20 -0.48 22.56 0.21
C ASP A 20 -1.09 22.51 1.64
N GLY A 21 -0.22 22.52 2.66
CA GLY A 21 -0.62 22.44 4.07
C GLY A 21 -1.00 21.04 4.56
N VAL A 22 -0.83 20.00 3.74
CA VAL A 22 -1.05 18.60 4.10
C VAL A 22 0.29 17.95 4.42
N LEU A 23 0.35 17.22 5.54
CA LEU A 23 1.53 16.46 5.94
C LEU A 23 1.88 15.41 4.86
N LEU A 24 3.12 15.44 4.40
CA LEU A 24 3.65 14.44 3.50
C LEU A 24 4.16 13.23 4.29
N MET A 25 3.84 12.04 3.79
CA MET A 25 4.42 10.80 4.27
C MET A 25 5.45 10.32 3.26
N GLU A 26 6.71 10.22 3.68
CA GLU A 26 7.75 9.58 2.87
C GLU A 26 7.61 8.06 2.92
N LEU A 27 7.53 7.44 1.74
CA LEU A 27 7.53 5.99 1.61
C LEU A 27 8.85 5.57 0.96
N GLY A 28 9.66 4.77 1.68
CA GLY A 28 10.94 4.27 1.19
C GLY A 28 10.86 3.19 0.10
N ASP A 29 9.67 2.92 -0.45
CA ASP A 29 9.44 1.89 -1.46
C ASP A 29 9.55 2.45 -2.87
N LYS A 30 9.75 1.55 -3.84
CA LYS A 30 9.77 1.95 -5.24
C LYS A 30 8.41 2.51 -5.62
N THR A 31 8.38 3.65 -6.30
CA THR A 31 7.15 4.32 -6.76
C THR A 31 6.22 3.37 -7.53
N LYS A 32 6.78 2.45 -8.32
CA LYS A 32 6.00 1.46 -9.06
C LYS A 32 5.21 0.50 -8.14
N ASP A 33 5.77 0.14 -7.00
CA ASP A 33 5.17 -0.82 -6.08
C ASP A 33 4.03 -0.17 -5.27
N ILE A 34 4.25 1.08 -4.82
CA ILE A 34 3.20 1.89 -4.17
C ILE A 34 2.05 2.15 -5.15
N ARG A 35 2.36 2.53 -6.40
CA ARG A 35 1.34 2.78 -7.42
C ARG A 35 0.53 1.52 -7.74
N ALA A 36 1.19 0.36 -7.79
CA ALA A 36 0.51 -0.93 -7.97
C ALA A 36 -0.50 -1.21 -6.85
N LEU A 37 -0.12 -1.00 -5.58
CA LEU A 37 -1.02 -1.16 -4.45
C LEU A 37 -2.18 -0.15 -4.47
N PHE A 38 -1.91 1.13 -4.74
CA PHE A 38 -2.98 2.14 -4.80
C PHE A 38 -3.95 1.86 -5.94
N ARG A 39 -3.45 1.41 -7.09
CA ARG A 39 -4.32 0.96 -8.18
C ARG A 39 -5.24 -0.18 -7.74
N MET A 40 -4.71 -1.15 -7.00
CA MET A 40 -5.53 -2.23 -6.43
C MET A 40 -6.60 -1.73 -5.46
N ILE A 41 -6.30 -0.69 -4.67
CA ILE A 41 -7.23 -0.10 -3.69
C ILE A 41 -8.35 0.69 -4.36
N TYR A 42 -8.00 1.55 -5.32
CA TYR A 42 -8.95 2.49 -5.91
C TYR A 42 -9.68 1.92 -7.14
N ASP A 43 -8.96 1.21 -8.01
CA ASP A 43 -9.50 0.69 -9.26
C ASP A 43 -9.87 -0.79 -9.17
N GLY A 44 -9.37 -1.49 -8.15
CA GLY A 44 -9.52 -2.93 -8.00
C GLY A 44 -8.51 -3.75 -8.83
N PRO A 45 -8.55 -5.10 -8.68
CA PRO A 45 -7.72 -6.00 -9.47
C PRO A 45 -8.07 -5.96 -10.96
N PRO A 46 -7.07 -5.89 -11.86
CA PRO A 46 -7.32 -6.03 -13.29
C PRO A 46 -7.81 -7.45 -13.63
N GLN A 47 -8.47 -7.61 -14.79
CA GLN A 47 -8.91 -8.93 -15.27
C GLN A 47 -7.73 -9.87 -15.57
N ASP A 48 -6.69 -9.34 -16.22
CA ASP A 48 -5.42 -10.03 -16.42
C ASP A 48 -4.43 -9.52 -15.39
N VAL A 49 -3.95 -10.41 -14.51
CA VAL A 49 -3.16 -10.05 -13.34
C VAL A 49 -1.70 -10.40 -13.62
N PRO A 50 -0.88 -9.47 -14.14
CA PRO A 50 0.50 -9.77 -14.49
C PRO A 50 1.30 -10.10 -13.23
N PHE A 51 2.29 -10.97 -13.38
CA PHE A 51 3.15 -11.40 -12.28
C PHE A 51 3.82 -10.22 -11.55
N ASP A 52 4.31 -9.23 -12.30
CA ASP A 52 4.92 -8.01 -11.75
C ASP A 52 3.98 -7.27 -10.79
N LEU A 53 2.67 -7.24 -11.08
CA LEU A 53 1.67 -6.63 -10.20
C LEU A 53 1.52 -7.43 -8.91
N ILE A 54 1.47 -8.77 -9.01
CA ILE A 54 1.39 -9.66 -7.85
C ILE A 54 2.61 -9.46 -6.95
N GLU A 55 3.81 -9.42 -7.54
CA GLU A 55 5.07 -9.21 -6.82
C GLU A 55 5.08 -7.85 -6.10
N SER A 56 4.75 -6.76 -6.80
CA SER A 56 4.69 -5.42 -6.25
C SER A 56 3.69 -5.31 -5.10
N VAL A 57 2.47 -5.85 -5.28
CA VAL A 57 1.42 -5.82 -4.26
C VAL A 57 1.81 -6.67 -3.06
N LEU A 58 2.36 -7.87 -3.27
CA LEU A 58 2.79 -8.74 -2.18
C LEU A 58 3.88 -8.09 -1.33
N ARG A 59 4.87 -7.44 -1.95
CA ARG A 59 5.96 -6.76 -1.24
C ARG A 59 5.44 -5.65 -0.33
N VAL A 60 4.66 -4.73 -0.88
CA VAL A 60 4.17 -3.56 -0.14
C VAL A 60 3.11 -3.95 0.89
N SER A 61 2.15 -4.79 0.51
CA SER A 61 1.12 -5.25 1.45
C SER A 61 1.70 -6.03 2.63
N SER A 62 2.79 -6.78 2.43
CA SER A 62 3.47 -7.47 3.53
C SER A 62 4.24 -6.51 4.43
N LYS A 63 4.85 -5.45 3.88
CA LYS A 63 5.59 -4.45 4.66
C LYS A 63 4.67 -3.59 5.53
N TYR A 64 3.50 -3.23 4.99
CA TYR A 64 2.53 -2.36 5.66
C TYR A 64 1.37 -3.13 6.30
N GLU A 65 1.51 -4.46 6.43
CA GLU A 65 0.55 -5.34 7.10
C GLU A 65 -0.90 -5.22 6.60
N ILE A 66 -1.07 -5.06 5.29
CA ILE A 66 -2.38 -4.93 4.64
C ILE A 66 -2.89 -6.32 4.24
N GLU A 67 -3.40 -7.05 5.23
CA GLU A 67 -3.74 -8.48 5.15
C GLU A 67 -4.60 -8.85 3.93
N GLN A 68 -5.59 -8.02 3.60
CA GLN A 68 -6.48 -8.27 2.46
C GLN A 68 -5.72 -8.42 1.13
N TYR A 69 -4.76 -7.52 0.87
CA TYR A 69 -3.99 -7.54 -0.38
C TYR A 69 -2.86 -8.57 -0.34
N GLN A 70 -2.35 -8.87 0.85
CA GLN A 70 -1.41 -9.98 1.03
C GLN A 70 -2.07 -11.31 0.69
N ALA A 71 -3.26 -11.58 1.24
CA ALA A 71 -4.03 -12.79 0.97
C ALA A 71 -4.42 -12.90 -0.51
N TRP A 72 -4.82 -11.77 -1.13
CA TRP A 72 -5.09 -11.70 -2.56
C TRP A 72 -3.85 -12.08 -3.39
N ALA A 73 -2.70 -11.46 -3.12
CA ALA A 73 -1.48 -11.70 -3.90
C ALA A 73 -0.99 -13.15 -3.77
N ILE A 74 -1.06 -13.73 -2.57
CA ILE A 74 -0.74 -15.16 -2.34
C ILE A 74 -1.71 -16.07 -3.12
N SER A 75 -3.00 -15.74 -3.17
CA SER A 75 -3.99 -16.49 -3.93
C SER A 75 -3.68 -16.47 -5.43
N CYS A 76 -3.33 -15.31 -5.98
CA CYS A 76 -2.90 -15.18 -7.37
C CYS A 76 -1.62 -15.96 -7.64
N LEU A 77 -0.63 -15.87 -6.75
CA LEU A 77 0.64 -16.60 -6.88
C LEU A 77 0.43 -18.13 -6.90
N LYS A 78 -0.46 -18.65 -6.05
CA LYS A 78 -0.82 -20.08 -6.06
C LYS A 78 -1.36 -20.53 -7.42
N LYS A 79 -2.17 -19.72 -8.09
CA LYS A 79 -2.69 -20.02 -9.45
C LYS A 79 -1.60 -19.99 -10.52
N TYR A 80 -0.57 -19.17 -10.34
CA TYR A 80 0.58 -19.10 -11.25
C TYR A 80 1.52 -20.30 -11.11
N ILE A 81 1.74 -20.78 -9.88
CA ILE A 81 2.72 -21.84 -9.59
C ILE A 81 2.11 -23.22 -9.74
N LEU A 82 0.83 -23.41 -9.37
CA LEU A 82 0.18 -24.69 -9.53
C LEU A 82 -0.18 -24.86 -11.01
N PRO A 83 0.41 -25.83 -11.73
CA PRO A 83 -0.05 -26.14 -13.08
C PRO A 83 -1.54 -26.46 -12.99
N GLN A 84 -2.34 -25.87 -13.87
CA GLN A 84 -3.74 -26.28 -13.99
C GLN A 84 -3.74 -27.78 -14.22
N ALA A 85 -4.16 -28.54 -13.20
CA ALA A 85 -4.38 -29.97 -13.35
C ALA A 85 -5.54 -30.10 -14.34
N THR A 86 -5.19 -30.24 -15.62
CA THR A 86 -6.10 -30.66 -16.68
C THR A 86 -6.71 -31.99 -16.24
N LEU A 87 -7.98 -31.90 -15.83
CA LEU A 87 -8.93 -33.02 -15.81
C LEU A 87 -9.34 -33.35 -17.25
#